data_AF-A0A645I9C4-F1
#
_entry.id   AF-A0A645I9C4-F1
#
_cell.length_a   1.000
_cell.length_b   1.000
_cell.length_c   1.000
_cell.angle_alpha   90.00
_cell.angle_beta   90.00
_cell.angle_gamma   90.00
#
_symmetry.space_group_name_H-M   'P 1'
#
loop_
_entity.id
_entity.type
_entity.pdbx_description
1 polymer ?
#
loop_
_entity_poly.entity_id
_entity_poly.type
_entity_poly.pdbx_seq_one_letter_code
_entity_poly.pdbx_strand_id
1 'polypeptide(L)'
;MKPPLLEAASAVPVPFSRLTLTAQLEVLAKPLDATWDVCAALNPFLQKWKEALSSSGLEPMAWPKSASRWLSGEAYADRFFETLEAGMPKKPATASDRAQRDFIAVKLDPANLYPLLWAKR
;
A
#
# COMPACT_ATOMS: atom_id res chain seq x y z
N MET A 1 -7.17 -16.86 15.38
CA MET A 1 -5.75 -16.42 15.36
C MET A 1 -5.75 -14.91 15.36
N LYS A 2 -5.17 -14.23 16.35
CA LYS A 2 -5.09 -12.76 16.35
C LYS A 2 -3.92 -12.36 15.43
N PRO A 3 -3.98 -11.21 14.73
CA PRO A 3 -2.82 -10.68 14.03
C PRO A 3 -1.66 -10.50 15.03
N PRO A 4 -0.40 -10.75 14.64
CA PRO A 4 0.77 -10.56 15.51
C PRO A 4 0.85 -9.17 16.16
N LEU A 5 0.31 -8.15 15.49
CA LEU A 5 0.14 -6.79 16.04
C LEU A 5 -0.75 -6.73 17.30
N LEU A 6 -1.82 -7.53 17.34
CA LEU A 6 -2.76 -7.61 18.48
C LEU A 6 -2.29 -8.61 19.55
N GLU A 7 -1.22 -9.35 19.27
CA GLU A 7 -0.55 -10.26 20.21
C GLU A 7 0.69 -9.62 20.84
N ALA A 8 1.17 -8.50 20.31
CA ALA A 8 2.29 -7.77 20.87
C ALA A 8 1.93 -7.22 22.26
N ALA A 9 2.69 -7.61 23.28
CA ALA A 9 2.53 -7.15 24.66
C ALA A 9 2.90 -5.66 24.85
N SER A 10 3.53 -5.04 23.85
CA SER A 10 3.94 -3.64 23.81
C SER A 10 3.73 -3.06 22.41
N ALA A 11 3.66 -1.73 22.29
CA ALA A 11 3.62 -1.08 20.98
C ALA A 11 4.90 -1.41 20.17
N VAL A 12 4.74 -1.93 18.96
CA VAL A 12 5.83 -2.27 18.04
C VAL A 12 5.68 -1.44 16.75
N PRO A 13 6.77 -0.92 16.17
CA PRO A 13 6.72 -0.23 14.88
C PRO A 13 6.20 -1.14 13.78
N VAL A 14 5.19 -0.68 13.05
CA VAL A 14 4.55 -1.46 11.99
C VAL A 14 4.60 -0.67 10.68
N PRO A 15 5.01 -1.30 9.56
CA PRO A 15 4.96 -0.66 8.26
C PRO A 15 3.55 -0.20 7.92
N PHE A 16 3.41 1.04 7.45
CA PHE A 16 2.12 1.64 7.10
C PHE A 16 1.30 0.77 6.11
N SER A 17 1.96 0.12 5.16
CA SER A 17 1.34 -0.80 4.19
C SER A 17 0.71 -2.05 4.80
N ARG A 18 1.04 -2.39 6.06
CA ARG A 18 0.46 -3.52 6.79
C ARG A 18 -0.76 -3.15 7.64
N LEU A 19 -1.07 -1.86 7.73
CA LEU A 19 -2.28 -1.38 8.39
C LEU A 19 -3.51 -1.67 7.53
N THR A 20 -4.67 -1.84 8.17
CA THR A 20 -5.95 -1.85 7.46
C THR A 20 -6.19 -0.47 6.82
N LEU A 21 -7.02 -0.40 5.78
CA LEU A 21 -7.34 0.88 5.12
C LEU A 21 -7.86 1.92 6.13
N THR A 22 -8.73 1.52 7.06
CA THR A 22 -9.23 2.40 8.11
C THR A 22 -8.10 2.93 9.00
N ALA A 23 -7.19 2.07 9.45
CA ALA A 23 -6.06 2.49 10.26
C ALA A 23 -5.08 3.38 9.48
N GLN A 24 -4.89 3.15 8.18
CA GLN A 24 -4.11 4.03 7.31
C GLN A 24 -4.72 5.44 7.25
N LEU A 25 -6.03 5.53 7.05
CA LEU A 25 -6.74 6.82 7.02
C LEU A 25 -6.71 7.54 8.38
N GLU A 26 -6.84 6.80 9.48
CA GLU A 26 -6.73 7.37 10.83
C GLU A 26 -5.35 7.96 11.10
N VAL A 27 -4.28 7.29 10.66
CA VAL A 27 -2.91 7.80 10.75
C VAL A 27 -2.73 9.03 9.86
N LEU A 28 -3.22 9.00 8.62
CA LEU A 28 -3.14 10.13 7.69
C LEU A 28 -3.96 11.34 8.13
N ALA A 29 -4.99 11.14 8.97
CA ALA A 29 -5.80 12.22 9.52
C ALA A 29 -5.13 12.94 10.71
N LYS A 30 -4.01 12.41 11.24
CA LYS A 30 -3.28 13.09 12.32
C LYS A 30 -2.45 14.26 11.77
N PRO A 31 -2.36 15.38 12.51
CA PRO A 31 -1.48 16.49 12.14
C PRO A 31 -0.02 16.02 12.00
N LEU A 32 0.69 16.58 11.03
CA LEU A 32 2.09 16.25 10.78
C LEU A 32 2.96 16.53 12.02
N ASP A 33 2.76 17.69 12.65
CA ASP A 33 3.52 18.09 13.84
C ASP A 33 3.34 17.11 15.01
N ALA A 34 2.17 16.48 15.11
CA ALA A 34 1.86 15.52 16.17
C ALA A 34 2.46 14.13 15.92
N THR A 35 2.88 13.83 14.69
CA THR A 35 3.37 12.50 14.29
C THR A 35 4.82 12.49 13.85
N TRP A 36 5.40 13.67 13.57
CA TRP A 36 6.75 13.81 13.03
C TRP A 36 7.80 13.17 13.93
N ASP A 37 7.85 13.52 15.22
CA ASP A 37 8.91 13.05 16.12
C ASP A 37 8.92 11.52 16.26
N VAL A 38 7.72 10.92 16.32
CA VAL A 38 7.54 9.46 16.40
C VAL A 38 8.01 8.80 15.10
N CYS A 39 7.61 9.33 13.95
CA CYS A 39 7.96 8.77 12.64
C CYS A 39 9.45 8.96 12.31
N ALA A 40 10.02 10.12 12.64
CA ALA A 40 11.43 10.45 12.38
C ALA A 40 12.37 9.55 13.18
N ALA A 41 12.02 9.23 14.44
CA ALA A 41 12.77 8.27 15.24
C ALA A 41 12.80 6.86 14.64
N LEU A 42 11.75 6.47 13.92
CA LEU A 42 11.61 5.16 13.29
C LEU A 42 12.18 5.10 11.86
N ASN A 43 12.29 6.23 11.18
CA ASN A 43 12.81 6.32 9.82
C ASN A 43 13.83 7.46 9.68
N PRO A 44 15.14 7.14 9.79
CA PRO A 44 16.20 8.15 9.75
C PRO A 44 16.33 8.87 8.40
N PHE A 45 15.70 8.36 7.33
CA PHE A 45 15.70 9.03 6.03
C PHE A 45 14.74 10.22 5.97
N LEU A 46 13.70 10.28 6.82
CA LEU A 46 12.75 11.39 6.83
C LEU A 46 13.43 12.73 7.11
N GLN A 47 14.39 12.74 8.04
CA GLN A 47 15.16 13.93 8.37
C GLN A 47 16.09 14.34 7.22
N LYS A 48 16.77 13.37 6.61
CA LYS A 48 17.60 13.62 5.40
C LYS A 48 16.78 14.21 4.26
N TRP A 49 15.56 13.73 4.05
CA TRP A 49 14.67 14.27 3.01
C TRP A 49 14.19 15.67 3.34
N LYS A 50 13.87 15.96 4.60
CA LYS A 50 13.50 17.31 5.03
C LYS A 50 14.64 18.30 4.80
N GLU A 51 15.85 17.94 5.20
CA GLU A 51 17.07 18.73 4.97
C GLU A 51 17.37 18.90 3.47
N ALA A 52 17.22 17.82 2.70
CA ALA A 52 17.39 17.86 1.25
C ALA A 52 16.37 18.79 0.59
N LEU A 53 15.09 18.75 0.99
CA LEU A 53 14.06 19.67 0.49
C LEU A 53 14.43 21.14 0.74
N SER A 54 14.88 21.44 1.96
CA SER A 54 15.33 22.78 2.34
C SER A 54 16.57 23.23 1.54
N SER A 55 17.42 22.29 1.12
CA SER A 55 18.67 22.57 0.40
C SER A 55 18.51 22.58 -1.12
N SER A 56 17.51 21.88 -1.66
CA SER A 56 17.31 21.71 -3.10
C SER A 56 16.49 22.84 -3.73
N GLY A 57 16.00 23.81 -2.93
CA GLY A 57 15.05 24.83 -3.38
C GLY A 57 13.73 24.23 -3.88
N LEU A 58 13.43 22.98 -3.49
CA LEU A 58 12.19 22.32 -3.84
C LEU A 58 11.15 22.72 -2.81
N GLU A 59 10.29 23.66 -3.18
CA GLU A 59 9.18 24.07 -2.34
C GLU A 59 8.14 22.93 -2.26
N PRO A 60 7.59 22.64 -1.07
CA PRO A 60 6.41 21.80 -0.93
C PRO A 60 5.25 22.37 -1.75
N MET A 61 5.05 21.85 -2.96
CA MET A 61 3.97 22.30 -3.82
C MET A 61 2.66 21.66 -3.35
N ALA A 62 1.62 22.48 -3.18
CA ALA A 62 0.27 21.96 -3.01
C ALA A 62 -0.08 21.05 -4.18
N TRP A 63 -0.72 19.91 -3.90
CA TRP A 63 -1.10 18.97 -4.95
C TRP A 63 -1.88 19.69 -6.06
N PRO A 64 -1.36 19.77 -7.30
CA PRO A 64 -2.02 20.54 -8.34
C PRO A 64 -3.40 19.96 -8.63
N LYS A 65 -4.43 20.81 -8.78
CA LYS A 65 -5.78 20.34 -9.15
C LYS A 65 -5.77 19.54 -10.46
N SER A 66 -4.87 19.88 -11.38
CA SER A 66 -4.64 19.16 -12.62
C SER A 66 -3.93 17.81 -12.43
N ALA A 67 -3.16 17.62 -11.35
CA ALA A 67 -2.45 16.37 -11.09
C ALA A 67 -3.42 15.22 -10.80
N SER A 68 -4.55 15.49 -10.12
CA SER A 68 -5.58 14.47 -9.89
C SER A 68 -6.15 13.88 -11.18
N ARG A 69 -6.17 14.63 -12.29
CA ARG A 69 -6.57 14.07 -13.59
C ARG A 69 -5.66 12.92 -14.07
N TRP A 70 -4.42 12.88 -13.61
CA TRP A 70 -3.41 11.92 -14.06
C TRP A 70 -2.92 10.95 -13.00
N LEU A 71 -2.96 11.38 -11.73
CA LEU A 71 -2.32 10.73 -10.59
C LEU A 71 -3.31 10.45 -9.44
N SER A 72 -4.63 10.57 -9.67
CA SER A 72 -5.61 10.12 -8.68
C SER A 72 -5.77 8.59 -8.71
N GLY A 73 -6.38 8.06 -7.65
CA GLY A 73 -6.72 6.63 -7.59
C GLY A 73 -7.69 6.23 -8.70
N GLU A 74 -8.64 7.10 -9.04
CA GLU A 74 -9.60 6.88 -10.15
C GLU A 74 -8.88 6.84 -11.49
N ALA A 75 -8.02 7.84 -11.79
CA ALA A 75 -7.24 7.85 -13.03
C ALA A 75 -6.31 6.63 -13.15
N TYR A 76 -5.77 6.13 -12.03
CA TYR A 76 -5.03 4.88 -11.99
C TYR A 76 -5.94 3.68 -12.29
N ALA A 77 -7.11 3.59 -11.64
CA ALA A 77 -8.05 2.50 -11.82
C ALA A 77 -8.54 2.41 -13.28
N ASP A 78 -8.94 3.53 -13.86
CA ASP A 78 -9.40 3.60 -15.25
C ASP A 78 -8.34 3.08 -16.21
N ARG A 79 -7.09 3.56 -16.09
CA ARG A 79 -5.96 3.08 -16.91
C ARG A 79 -5.63 1.62 -16.68
N PHE A 80 -5.75 1.16 -15.44
CA PHE A 80 -5.53 -0.24 -15.11
C PHE A 80 -6.56 -1.12 -15.82
N PHE A 81 -7.84 -0.74 -15.79
CA PHE A 81 -8.90 -1.45 -16.52
C PHE A 81 -8.71 -1.35 -18.03
N GLU A 82 -8.39 -0.17 -18.57
CA GLU A 82 -8.02 -0.01 -19.98
C GLU A 82 -6.87 -0.96 -20.36
N THR A 83 -5.86 -1.12 -19.52
CA THR A 83 -4.73 -2.02 -19.77
C THR A 83 -5.14 -3.50 -19.72
N LEU A 84 -6.03 -3.86 -18.79
CA LEU A 84 -6.58 -5.21 -18.70
C LEU A 84 -7.47 -5.55 -19.91
N GLU A 85 -8.25 -4.58 -20.39
CA GLU A 85 -9.16 -4.71 -21.54
C GLU A 85 -8.43 -4.65 -22.88
N ALA A 86 -7.35 -3.85 -22.99
CA ALA A 86 -6.52 -3.71 -24.19
C ALA A 86 -5.75 -4.99 -24.56
N GLY A 87 -5.88 -6.06 -23.77
CA GLY A 87 -5.56 -7.40 -24.18
C GLY A 87 -4.08 -7.73 -23.98
N MET A 88 -3.81 -8.53 -22.94
CA MET A 88 -2.62 -9.37 -22.98
C MET A 88 -2.71 -10.25 -24.24
N PRO A 89 -1.67 -10.28 -25.10
CA PRO A 89 -1.67 -11.22 -26.21
C PRO A 89 -1.86 -12.63 -25.64
N LYS A 90 -2.89 -13.33 -26.10
CA LYS A 90 -3.12 -14.75 -25.76
C LYS A 90 -1.98 -15.57 -26.36
N LYS A 91 -0.82 -15.61 -25.70
CA LYS A 91 0.17 -16.65 -25.95
C LYS A 91 -0.46 -17.99 -25.56
N PRO A 92 -0.26 -19.06 -26.35
CA PRO A 92 -0.69 -20.39 -25.95
C PRO A 92 -0.04 -20.73 -24.61
N ALA A 93 -0.85 -21.19 -23.66
CA ALA A 93 -0.38 -21.51 -22.31
C ALA A 93 0.70 -22.60 -22.39
N THR A 94 1.91 -22.25 -21.96
CA THR A 94 3.02 -23.16 -21.80
C THR A 94 2.82 -24.05 -20.57
N ALA A 95 3.62 -25.11 -20.44
CA ALA A 95 3.64 -25.92 -19.21
C ALA A 95 3.96 -25.07 -17.96
N SER A 96 4.77 -24.02 -18.12
CA SER A 96 5.07 -23.06 -17.05
C SER A 96 3.84 -22.25 -16.63
N ASP A 97 3.03 -21.81 -17.60
CA ASP A 97 1.80 -21.05 -17.30
C ASP A 97 0.77 -21.91 -16.56
N ARG A 98 0.73 -23.21 -16.85
CA ARG A 98 -0.13 -24.16 -16.14
C ARG A 98 0.36 -24.38 -14.72
N ALA A 99 1.65 -24.64 -14.53
CA ALA A 99 2.24 -24.80 -13.20
C ALA A 99 2.05 -23.54 -12.32
N GLN A 100 2.19 -22.34 -12.89
CA GLN A 100 1.91 -21.10 -12.16
C GLN A 100 0.43 -20.95 -11.80
N ARG A 101 -0.50 -21.25 -12.73
CA ARG A 101 -1.94 -21.21 -12.42
C ARG A 101 -2.30 -22.20 -11.33
N ASP A 102 -1.80 -23.43 -11.41
CA ASP A 102 -2.08 -24.47 -10.42
C ASP A 102 -1.54 -24.06 -9.05
N PHE A 103 -0.33 -23.48 -9.00
CA PHE A 103 0.24 -22.94 -7.77
C PHE A 103 -0.60 -21.79 -7.19
N ILE A 104 -1.01 -20.82 -8.01
CA ILE A 104 -1.85 -19.70 -7.56
C ILE A 104 -3.21 -20.21 -7.08
N ALA A 105 -3.85 -21.12 -7.83
CA ALA A 105 -5.14 -21.71 -7.47
C ALA A 105 -5.06 -22.44 -6.14
N VAL A 106 -4.02 -23.23 -5.91
CA VAL A 106 -3.77 -23.90 -4.63
C VAL A 106 -3.57 -22.88 -3.50
N LYS A 107 -2.84 -21.79 -3.72
CA LYS A 107 -2.58 -20.79 -2.68
C LYS A 107 -3.75 -19.86 -2.39
N LEU A 108 -4.62 -19.63 -3.36
CA LEU A 108 -5.83 -18.83 -3.21
C LEU A 108 -7.07 -19.67 -2.89
N ASP A 109 -6.94 -21.00 -2.81
CA ASP A 109 -8.00 -21.89 -2.40
C ASP A 109 -8.54 -21.47 -1.02
N PRO A 110 -9.86 -21.34 -0.82
CA PRO A 110 -10.46 -20.94 0.45
C PRO A 110 -10.01 -21.77 1.68
N ALA A 111 -9.63 -23.04 1.50
CA ALA A 111 -9.07 -23.88 2.54
C ALA A 111 -7.61 -23.52 2.90
N ASN A 112 -6.91 -22.84 2.00
CA ASN A 112 -5.54 -22.34 2.15
C ASN A 112 -5.46 -20.83 2.38
N LEU A 113 -6.59 -20.11 2.27
CA LEU A 113 -6.71 -18.74 2.73
C LEU A 113 -6.64 -18.73 4.25
N TYR A 114 -5.48 -18.33 4.79
CA TYR A 114 -5.39 -17.95 6.20
C TYR A 114 -6.50 -16.94 6.49
N PRO A 115 -7.23 -17.06 7.62
CA PRO A 115 -8.43 -16.29 7.86
C PRO A 115 -8.11 -14.79 7.74
N LEU A 116 -8.58 -14.19 6.65
CA LEU A 116 -8.69 -12.75 6.53
C LEU A 116 -9.71 -12.36 7.59
N LEU A 117 -9.22 -11.77 8.67
CA LEU A 117 -10.00 -11.36 9.84
C LEU A 117 -10.93 -10.20 9.45
N TRP A 118 -12.00 -10.51 8.73
CA TRP A 118 -13.17 -9.66 8.64
C TRP A 118 -14.17 -10.17 9.65
N ALA A 119 -14.15 -9.57 10.84
CA ALA A 119 -15.26 -9.69 11.76
C ALA A 119 -16.47 -8.97 11.15
N LYS A 120 -17.57 -9.71 10.93
CA LYS A 120 -18.89 -9.09 10.72
C LYS A 120 -19.30 -8.38 12.01
N ARG A 121 -19.86 -7.17 11.87
CA ARG A 121 -20.65 -6.51 12.92
C ARG A 121 -21.89 -7.33 13.24
#